data_AF-A0A8J3NJM3-F1
#
_entry.id   AF-A0A8J3NJM3-F1
#
_cell.length_a   1.000
_cell.length_b   1.000
_cell.length_c   1.000
_cell.angle_alpha   90.00
_cell.angle_beta   90.00
_cell.angle_gamma   90.00
#
_symmetry.space_group_name_H-M   'P 1'
#
loop_
_entity.id
_entity.type
_entity.pdbx_description
1 polymer ?
#
loop_
_entity_poly.entity_id
_entity_poly.type
_entity_poly.pdbx_seq_one_letter_code
_entity_poly.pdbx_strand_id
1 'polypeptide(L)'
;MTARPGAVGGETGNMSWIEEVLRRRRRRRTWGRIAMVLALVTPLALHLGWPYWEQYRSRQEAETNAAALQEYEAVVRPAVRALLAYDYRDFDGAVARGQAFLTGPFAAEYPAAMASLRTTAFVEQAVVTVDDPTLVINERGRHRSEVTAFVTQRRRSNRLAGVEIAYCRVLVTLERAGSGWKVARFVITPNSTVEISPAAVP
;
A
#
# COMPACT_ATOMS: atom_id res chain seq x y z
N MET A 1 -47.58 66.44 -80.89
CA MET A 1 -47.31 65.44 -79.83
C MET A 1 -45.84 65.03 -79.97
N THR A 2 -44.83 65.74 -79.44
CA THR A 2 -44.31 65.79 -78.04
C THR A 2 -44.06 64.40 -77.44
N ALA A 3 -42.94 64.01 -76.81
CA ALA A 3 -41.60 64.54 -76.52
C ALA A 3 -40.74 63.36 -75.94
N ARG A 4 -39.39 63.48 -75.90
CA ARG A 4 -38.44 62.67 -75.07
C ARG A 4 -38.46 63.19 -73.59
N PRO A 5 -37.74 62.66 -72.56
CA PRO A 5 -36.89 61.45 -72.35
C PRO A 5 -37.07 60.76 -70.95
N GLY A 6 -36.20 59.81 -70.56
CA GLY A 6 -36.03 59.37 -69.15
C GLY A 6 -35.05 58.20 -68.94
N ALA A 7 -33.86 58.48 -68.42
CA ALA A 7 -32.89 57.51 -67.89
C ALA A 7 -33.26 57.09 -66.45
N VAL A 8 -32.72 55.96 -65.95
CA VAL A 8 -32.25 55.70 -64.55
C VAL A 8 -32.10 54.19 -64.27
N GLY A 9 -30.98 53.82 -63.62
CA GLY A 9 -30.86 52.64 -62.74
C GLY A 9 -29.91 51.55 -63.26
N GLY A 10 -28.87 51.11 -62.55
CA GLY A 10 -28.36 51.46 -61.23
C GLY A 10 -27.04 50.72 -61.01
N GLU A 11 -26.00 51.47 -60.66
CA GLU A 11 -24.69 50.96 -60.24
C GLU A 11 -24.76 50.57 -58.76
N THR A 12 -25.20 49.34 -58.45
CA THR A 12 -25.12 48.79 -57.09
C THR A 12 -24.69 47.32 -57.14
N GLY A 13 -23.45 47.07 -57.56
CA GLY A 13 -22.94 45.71 -57.77
C GLY A 13 -21.56 45.40 -57.20
N ASN A 14 -20.93 46.31 -56.45
CA ASN A 14 -19.51 46.12 -56.07
C ASN A 14 -19.16 46.34 -54.59
N MET A 15 -20.09 46.75 -53.72
CA MET A 15 -19.75 47.12 -52.33
C MET A 15 -19.99 46.00 -51.30
N SER A 16 -20.83 44.98 -51.54
CA SER A 16 -21.18 43.96 -50.53
C SER A 16 -20.22 42.78 -50.46
N TRP A 17 -19.54 42.42 -51.56
CA TRP A 17 -18.64 41.28 -51.60
C TRP A 17 -17.31 41.55 -50.87
N ILE A 18 -16.89 42.82 -50.79
CA ILE A 18 -15.64 43.22 -50.13
C ILE A 18 -15.78 43.19 -48.59
N GLU A 19 -16.95 43.49 -48.03
CA GLU A 19 -17.17 43.42 -46.58
C GLU A 19 -17.19 41.96 -46.04
N GLU A 20 -17.75 41.03 -46.81
CA GLU A 20 -17.85 39.61 -46.44
C GLU A 20 -16.47 38.94 -46.34
N VAL A 21 -15.54 39.28 -47.24
CA VAL A 21 -14.18 38.72 -47.28
C VAL A 21 -13.31 39.28 -46.14
N LEU A 22 -13.50 40.54 -45.76
CA LEU A 22 -12.72 41.17 -44.68
C LEU A 22 -13.15 40.70 -43.29
N ARG A 23 -14.44 40.40 -43.06
CA ARG A 23 -14.93 39.79 -41.81
C ARG A 23 -14.34 38.39 -41.58
N ARG A 24 -14.16 37.60 -42.65
CA ARG A 24 -13.55 36.25 -42.57
C ARG A 24 -12.05 36.30 -42.21
N ARG A 25 -11.29 37.30 -42.67
CA ARG A 25 -9.86 37.47 -42.31
C ARG A 25 -9.65 37.90 -40.86
N ARG A 26 -10.49 38.81 -40.34
CA ARG A 26 -10.33 39.34 -38.97
C ARG A 26 -10.65 38.27 -37.90
N ARG A 27 -11.67 37.43 -38.14
CA ARG A 27 -12.09 36.32 -37.25
C ARG A 27 -11.03 35.20 -37.18
N ARG A 28 -10.35 34.89 -38.28
CA ARG A 28 -9.25 33.90 -38.32
C ARG A 28 -8.02 34.34 -37.53
N ARG A 29 -7.75 35.66 -37.45
CA ARG A 29 -6.58 36.21 -36.74
C ARG A 29 -6.74 36.24 -35.23
N THR A 30 -7.95 36.50 -34.72
CA THR A 30 -8.26 36.37 -33.28
C THR A 30 -8.29 34.92 -32.83
N TRP A 31 -8.83 34.01 -33.64
CA TRP A 31 -8.82 32.58 -33.35
C TRP A 31 -7.40 31.99 -33.39
N GLY A 32 -6.55 32.44 -34.31
CA GLY A 32 -5.13 32.05 -34.33
C GLY A 32 -4.36 32.51 -33.08
N ARG A 33 -4.66 33.71 -32.55
CA ARG A 33 -4.07 34.20 -31.29
C ARG A 33 -4.56 33.43 -30.08
N ILE A 34 -5.85 33.10 -30.02
CA ILE A 34 -6.44 32.30 -28.94
C ILE A 34 -5.84 30.88 -28.95
N ALA A 35 -5.75 30.25 -30.13
CA ALA A 35 -5.14 28.94 -30.30
C ALA A 35 -3.65 28.93 -29.90
N MET A 36 -2.91 29.99 -30.23
CA MET A 36 -1.50 30.14 -29.85
C MET A 36 -1.31 30.33 -28.34
N VAL A 37 -2.15 31.15 -27.69
CA VAL A 37 -2.12 31.33 -26.24
C VAL A 37 -2.48 30.02 -25.53
N LEU A 38 -3.51 29.31 -25.99
CA LEU A 38 -3.84 27.97 -25.49
C LEU A 38 -2.68 26.98 -25.67
N ALA A 39 -2.04 26.96 -26.84
CA ALA A 39 -0.90 26.10 -27.12
C ALA A 39 0.33 26.39 -26.24
N LEU A 40 0.47 27.61 -25.73
CA LEU A 40 1.54 28.03 -24.81
C LEU A 40 1.21 27.78 -23.34
N VAL A 41 -0.05 28.01 -22.94
CA VAL A 41 -0.49 27.87 -21.54
C VAL A 41 -0.70 26.41 -21.15
N THR A 42 -1.18 25.58 -22.07
CA THR A 42 -1.45 24.15 -21.80
C THR A 42 -0.18 23.37 -21.38
N PRO A 43 0.95 23.43 -22.10
CA PRO A 43 2.17 22.73 -21.68
C PRO A 43 2.75 23.29 -20.38
N LEU A 44 2.61 24.60 -20.13
CA LEU A 44 3.08 25.22 -18.88
C LEU A 44 2.25 24.78 -17.65
N ALA A 45 0.93 24.68 -17.81
CA ALA A 45 0.03 24.16 -16.78
C ALA A 45 0.23 22.66 -16.52
N LEU A 46 0.53 21.87 -17.55
CA LEU A 46 0.93 20.46 -17.39
C LEU A 46 2.28 20.34 -16.66
N HIS A 47 3.29 21.12 -17.04
CA HIS A 47 4.62 21.03 -16.44
C HIS A 47 4.64 21.42 -14.97
N LEU A 48 3.87 22.44 -14.58
CA LEU A 48 3.78 22.91 -13.20
C LEU A 48 2.70 22.18 -12.39
N GLY A 49 1.60 21.76 -13.03
CA GLY A 49 0.50 21.08 -12.36
C GLY A 49 0.78 19.60 -12.08
N TRP A 50 1.56 18.93 -12.93
CA TRP A 50 1.92 17.51 -12.77
C TRP A 50 2.62 17.20 -11.44
N PRO A 51 3.71 17.87 -11.04
CA PRO A 51 4.38 17.58 -9.77
C PRO A 51 3.49 17.91 -8.56
N TYR A 52 2.65 18.95 -8.63
CA TYR A 52 1.69 19.27 -7.57
C TYR A 52 0.60 18.19 -7.44
N TRP A 53 0.14 17.64 -8.56
CA TRP A 53 -0.87 16.59 -8.58
C TRP A 53 -0.31 15.23 -8.10
N GLU A 54 0.91 14.87 -8.51
CA GLU A 54 1.63 13.70 -7.97
C GLU A 54 1.92 13.86 -6.47
N GLN A 55 2.32 15.05 -6.02
CA GLN A 55 2.56 15.32 -4.62
C GLN A 55 1.27 15.27 -3.78
N TYR A 56 0.15 15.72 -4.33
CA TYR A 56 -1.16 15.61 -3.68
C TYR A 56 -1.62 14.14 -3.58
N ARG A 57 -1.50 13.35 -4.66
CA ARG A 57 -1.83 11.91 -4.65
C ARG A 57 -0.95 11.13 -3.69
N SER A 58 0.37 11.37 -3.70
CA SER A 58 1.30 10.68 -2.80
C SER A 58 1.05 11.02 -1.33
N ARG A 59 0.64 12.26 -1.01
CA ARG A 59 0.22 12.62 0.36
C ARG A 59 -1.06 11.89 0.78
N GLN A 60 -2.09 11.84 -0.05
CA GLN A 60 -3.30 11.08 0.25
C GLN A 60 -3.03 9.58 0.40
N GLU A 61 -2.18 9.01 -0.46
CA GLU A 61 -1.78 7.60 -0.36
C GLU A 61 -0.97 7.35 0.92
N ALA A 62 -0.05 8.25 1.29
CA ALA A 62 0.71 8.16 2.53
C ALA A 62 -0.17 8.25 3.78
N GLU A 63 -1.13 9.17 3.83
CA GLU A 63 -2.07 9.31 4.95
C GLU A 63 -2.96 8.06 5.10
N THR A 64 -3.50 7.55 3.98
CA THR A 64 -4.31 6.33 4.03
C THR A 64 -3.49 5.08 4.36
N ASN A 65 -2.22 5.04 3.97
CA ASN A 65 -1.29 3.97 4.35
C ASN A 65 -0.93 4.05 5.82
N ALA A 66 -0.71 5.24 6.37
CA ALA A 66 -0.40 5.43 7.79
C ALA A 66 -1.58 4.98 8.68
N ALA A 67 -2.81 5.34 8.31
CA ALA A 67 -4.01 4.91 9.03
C ALA A 67 -4.21 3.39 8.96
N ALA A 68 -4.05 2.79 7.77
CA ALA A 68 -4.14 1.34 7.61
C ALA A 68 -3.04 0.61 8.39
N LEU A 69 -1.81 1.15 8.39
CA LEU A 69 -0.70 0.58 9.15
C LEU A 69 -0.98 0.59 10.64
N GLN A 70 -1.51 1.69 11.19
CA GLN A 70 -1.90 1.74 12.60
C GLN A 70 -2.95 0.67 12.95
N GLU A 71 -3.96 0.48 12.09
CA GLU A 71 -5.00 -0.54 12.28
C GLU A 71 -4.41 -1.96 12.25
N TYR A 72 -3.54 -2.25 11.28
CA TYR A 72 -2.92 -3.56 11.15
C TYR A 72 -1.88 -3.82 12.25
N GLU A 73 -1.07 -2.83 12.64
CA GLU A 73 -0.05 -2.95 13.68
C GLU A 73 -0.64 -3.40 15.02
N ALA A 74 -1.81 -2.87 15.37
CA ALA A 74 -2.52 -3.21 16.59
C ALA A 74 -2.88 -4.71 16.69
N VAL A 75 -2.98 -5.40 15.55
CA VAL A 75 -3.29 -6.84 15.48
C VAL A 75 -2.05 -7.68 15.14
N VAL A 76 -1.26 -7.26 14.15
CA VAL A 76 -0.14 -8.03 13.62
C VAL A 76 1.00 -8.13 14.63
N ARG A 77 1.38 -7.04 15.30
CA ARG A 77 2.48 -7.07 16.31
C ARG A 77 2.20 -8.07 17.44
N PRO A 78 1.04 -8.02 18.13
CA PRO A 78 0.76 -8.99 19.18
C PRO A 78 0.53 -10.40 18.63
N ALA A 79 -0.09 -10.56 17.45
CA ALA A 79 -0.28 -11.88 16.84
C ALA A 79 1.05 -12.55 16.48
N VAL A 80 1.98 -11.84 15.84
CA VAL A 80 3.32 -12.36 15.49
C VAL A 80 4.06 -12.82 16.75
N ARG A 81 4.05 -12.01 17.80
CA ARG A 81 4.67 -12.40 19.08
C ARG A 81 4.00 -13.63 19.68
N ALA A 82 2.67 -13.67 19.73
CA ALA A 82 1.93 -14.79 20.33
C ALA A 82 2.06 -16.09 19.55
N LEU A 83 2.18 -16.03 18.21
CA LEU A 83 2.28 -17.22 17.37
C LEU A 83 3.68 -17.81 17.32
N LEU A 84 4.72 -16.99 17.51
CA LEU A 84 6.12 -17.41 17.41
C LEU A 84 6.80 -17.61 18.77
N ALA A 85 6.36 -16.92 19.83
CA ALA A 85 6.95 -17.05 21.16
C ALA A 85 6.26 -18.14 21.99
N TYR A 86 7.05 -18.90 22.76
CA TYR A 86 6.55 -19.88 23.72
C TYR A 86 7.57 -20.14 24.82
N ASP A 87 7.08 -20.57 25.98
CA ASP A 87 7.88 -21.12 27.07
C ASP A 87 7.39 -22.55 27.31
N TYR A 88 8.29 -23.54 27.38
CA TYR A 88 7.90 -24.93 27.64
C TYR A 88 7.07 -25.11 28.92
N ARG A 89 7.23 -24.22 29.91
CA ARG A 89 6.50 -24.27 31.20
C ARG A 89 5.03 -23.86 31.06
N ASP A 90 4.71 -23.04 30.06
CA ASP A 90 3.36 -22.56 29.74
C ASP A 90 3.07 -22.77 28.24
N PHE A 91 3.48 -23.93 27.70
CA PHE A 91 3.39 -24.19 26.27
C PHE A 91 1.94 -24.16 25.79
N ASP A 92 1.05 -24.84 26.51
CA ASP A 92 -0.36 -24.94 26.14
C ASP A 92 -1.06 -23.57 26.25
N GLY A 93 -0.67 -22.74 27.24
CA GLY A 93 -1.13 -21.35 27.35
C GLY A 93 -0.60 -20.46 26.22
N ALA A 94 0.64 -20.66 25.76
CA ALA A 94 1.17 -19.96 24.60
C ALA A 94 0.39 -20.29 23.32
N VAL A 95 0.07 -21.57 23.09
CA VAL A 95 -0.76 -22.01 21.96
C VAL A 95 -2.15 -21.37 22.03
N ALA A 96 -2.80 -21.35 23.19
CA ALA A 96 -4.11 -20.73 23.35
C ALA A 96 -4.09 -19.21 23.05
N ARG A 97 -3.05 -18.50 23.53
CA ARG A 97 -2.86 -17.07 23.24
C ARG A 97 -2.64 -16.81 21.75
N GLY A 98 -1.83 -17.64 21.08
CA GLY A 98 -1.63 -17.56 19.63
C GLY A 98 -2.94 -17.78 18.86
N GLN A 99 -3.69 -18.82 19.22
CA GLN A 99 -4.95 -19.18 18.58
C GLN A 99 -6.02 -18.08 18.65
N ALA A 100 -6.03 -17.26 19.72
CA ALA A 100 -6.99 -16.18 19.88
C ALA A 100 -6.97 -15.14 18.74
N PHE A 101 -5.82 -14.95 18.09
CA PHE A 101 -5.64 -14.04 16.95
C PHE A 101 -6.12 -14.62 15.62
N LEU A 102 -6.39 -15.92 15.57
CA LEU A 102 -6.62 -16.64 14.32
C LEU A 102 -8.10 -16.66 13.93
N THR A 103 -8.33 -16.82 12.62
CA THR A 103 -9.65 -17.03 12.01
C THR A 103 -9.55 -18.07 10.91
N GLY A 104 -10.71 -18.51 10.41
CA GLY A 104 -10.81 -19.45 9.29
C GLY A 104 -10.16 -20.81 9.59
N PRO A 105 -9.79 -21.57 8.55
CA PRO A 105 -9.18 -22.90 8.70
C PRO A 105 -7.88 -22.89 9.52
N PHE A 106 -7.10 -21.82 9.39
CA PHE A 106 -5.81 -21.69 10.08
C PHE A 106 -5.95 -21.73 11.62
N ALA A 107 -7.07 -21.26 12.17
CA ALA A 107 -7.35 -21.36 13.60
C ALA A 107 -7.43 -22.81 14.13
N ALA A 108 -7.78 -23.77 13.27
CA ALA A 108 -7.84 -25.19 13.60
C ALA A 108 -6.51 -25.92 13.30
N GLU A 109 -5.77 -25.50 12.28
CA GLU A 109 -4.49 -26.10 11.89
C GLU A 109 -3.37 -25.75 12.88
N TYR A 110 -3.37 -24.53 13.43
CA TYR A 110 -2.29 -24.04 14.28
C TYR A 110 -2.04 -24.90 15.55
N PRO A 111 -3.06 -25.28 16.36
CA PRO A 111 -2.83 -26.14 17.50
C PRO A 111 -2.24 -27.51 17.13
N ALA A 112 -2.65 -28.08 15.99
CA ALA A 112 -2.11 -29.35 15.50
C ALA A 112 -0.63 -29.24 15.12
N ALA A 113 -0.23 -28.15 14.46
CA ALA A 113 1.17 -27.86 14.19
C ALA A 113 1.99 -27.72 15.49
N MET A 114 1.46 -26.99 16.47
CA MET A 114 2.14 -26.81 17.77
C MET A 114 2.24 -28.10 18.58
N ALA A 115 1.24 -28.99 18.50
CA ALA A 115 1.27 -30.27 19.19
C ALA A 115 2.49 -31.13 18.77
N SER A 116 2.89 -31.06 17.50
CA SER A 116 4.06 -31.77 16.98
C SER A 116 5.39 -31.27 17.59
N LEU A 117 5.44 -30.00 18.03
CA LEU A 117 6.62 -29.38 18.62
C LEU A 117 6.71 -29.60 20.14
N ARG A 118 5.59 -29.96 20.79
CA ARG A 118 5.47 -30.00 22.25
C ARG A 118 6.55 -30.87 22.89
N THR A 119 6.68 -32.13 22.47
CA THR A 119 7.66 -33.06 23.06
C THR A 119 9.08 -32.48 23.00
N THR A 120 9.49 -31.94 21.86
CA THR A 120 10.80 -31.31 21.69
C THR A 120 10.95 -30.09 22.59
N ALA A 121 9.93 -29.23 22.69
CA ALA A 121 9.97 -28.04 23.55
C ALA A 121 10.20 -28.41 25.04
N PHE A 122 9.57 -29.47 25.53
CA PHE A 122 9.75 -29.95 26.91
C PHE A 122 11.10 -30.62 27.13
N VAL A 123 11.52 -31.51 26.23
CA VAL A 123 12.82 -32.21 26.33
C VAL A 123 13.98 -31.22 26.33
N GLU A 124 13.89 -30.20 25.48
CA GLU A 124 14.93 -29.18 25.34
C GLU A 124 14.77 -28.02 26.33
N GLN A 125 13.70 -27.99 27.13
CA GLN A 125 13.35 -26.84 27.98
C GLN A 125 13.38 -25.53 27.18
N ALA A 126 12.83 -25.57 25.96
CA ALA A 126 12.96 -24.49 25.01
C ALA A 126 12.10 -23.28 25.42
N VAL A 127 12.73 -22.11 25.43
CA VAL A 127 12.08 -20.81 25.59
C VAL A 127 12.40 -19.98 24.36
N VAL A 128 11.35 -19.54 23.68
CA VAL A 128 11.43 -18.72 22.48
C VAL A 128 10.80 -17.36 22.76
N THR A 129 11.56 -16.30 22.52
CA THR A 129 11.08 -14.92 22.59
C THR A 129 11.22 -14.23 21.24
N VAL A 130 10.42 -13.18 21.06
CA VAL A 130 10.29 -12.47 19.79
C VAL A 130 10.38 -10.98 20.07
N ASP A 131 11.26 -10.29 19.36
CA ASP A 131 11.38 -8.83 19.44
C ASP A 131 10.17 -8.12 18.82
N ASP A 132 10.12 -6.79 18.95
CA ASP A 132 9.14 -6.01 18.21
C ASP A 132 9.38 -6.14 16.70
N PRO A 133 8.41 -6.65 15.93
CA PRO A 133 8.62 -6.87 14.51
C PRO A 133 8.55 -5.55 13.73
N THR A 134 9.35 -5.42 12.67
CA THR A 134 9.17 -4.33 11.70
C THR A 134 8.13 -4.75 10.68
N LEU A 135 7.13 -3.90 10.42
CA LEU A 135 6.03 -4.24 9.51
C LEU A 135 6.11 -3.48 8.19
N VAL A 136 5.71 -4.16 7.11
CA VAL A 136 5.53 -3.58 5.78
C VAL A 136 4.21 -4.06 5.21
N ILE A 137 3.36 -3.14 4.76
CA ILE A 137 2.12 -3.48 4.06
C ILE A 137 2.48 -3.91 2.64
N ASN A 138 2.09 -5.13 2.26
CA ASN A 138 2.22 -5.61 0.89
C ASN A 138 0.97 -5.27 0.08
N GLU A 139 -0.20 -5.51 0.67
CA GLU A 139 -1.50 -5.31 0.03
C GLU A 139 -2.53 -4.81 1.05
N ARG A 140 -3.34 -3.82 0.64
CA ARG A 140 -4.48 -3.32 1.41
C ARG A 140 -5.77 -3.70 0.71
N GLY A 141 -6.74 -4.13 1.50
CA GLY A 141 -8.08 -4.40 1.00
C GLY A 141 -9.12 -4.17 2.09
N ARG A 142 -10.39 -4.08 1.67
CA ARG A 142 -11.49 -3.84 2.62
C ARG A 142 -11.77 -5.04 3.52
N HIS A 143 -11.57 -6.25 3.01
CA HIS A 143 -11.91 -7.50 3.70
C HIS A 143 -10.70 -8.41 3.94
N ARG A 144 -9.64 -8.25 3.15
CA ARG A 144 -8.41 -9.03 3.18
C ARG A 144 -7.23 -8.09 2.99
N SER A 145 -6.13 -8.32 3.68
CA SER A 145 -4.91 -7.51 3.56
C SER A 145 -3.68 -8.35 3.85
N GLU A 146 -2.52 -7.95 3.35
CA GLU A 146 -1.28 -8.70 3.51
C GLU A 146 -0.19 -7.79 4.06
N VAL A 147 0.44 -8.25 5.15
CA VAL A 147 1.49 -7.55 5.87
C VAL A 147 2.69 -8.48 6.01
N THR A 148 3.87 -8.01 5.65
CA THR A 148 5.13 -8.67 5.97
C THR A 148 5.62 -8.18 7.33
N ALA A 149 5.95 -9.10 8.24
CA ALA A 149 6.66 -8.82 9.47
C ALA A 149 8.10 -9.36 9.37
N PHE A 150 9.07 -8.51 9.66
CA PHE A 150 10.47 -8.89 9.85
C PHE A 150 10.72 -9.07 11.33
N VAL A 151 11.16 -10.26 11.71
CA VAL A 151 11.14 -10.73 13.10
C VAL A 151 12.52 -11.22 13.50
N THR A 152 12.99 -10.77 14.66
CA THR A 152 14.14 -11.37 15.35
C THR A 152 13.61 -12.27 16.46
N GLN A 153 13.96 -13.54 16.38
CA GLN A 153 13.57 -14.57 17.35
C GLN A 153 14.80 -14.99 18.14
N ARG A 154 14.64 -15.16 19.46
CA ARG A 154 15.69 -15.69 20.34
C ARG A 154 15.23 -16.98 20.98
N ARG A 155 16.05 -18.01 20.91
CA ARG A 155 15.81 -19.32 21.52
C ARG A 155 16.87 -19.60 22.57
N ARG A 156 16.41 -20.04 23.75
CA ARG A 156 17.23 -20.67 24.79
C ARG A 156 16.72 -22.08 25.00
N SER A 157 17.63 -23.00 25.29
CA SER A 157 17.30 -24.39 25.60
C SER A 157 18.42 -25.01 26.43
N ASN A 158 18.18 -26.15 27.06
CA ASN A 158 19.20 -26.92 27.77
C ASN A 158 20.21 -27.63 26.81
N ARG A 159 19.95 -27.60 25.49
CA ARG A 159 20.84 -28.14 24.45
C ARG A 159 21.76 -27.10 23.84
N LEU A 160 21.50 -25.82 24.08
CA LEU A 160 22.29 -24.70 23.56
C LEU A 160 23.25 -24.21 24.63
N ALA A 161 24.51 -23.98 24.25
CA ALA A 161 25.49 -23.37 25.14
C ALA A 161 25.19 -21.87 25.40
N GLY A 162 24.33 -21.25 24.59
CA GLY A 162 23.98 -19.85 24.68
C GLY A 162 22.61 -19.53 24.10
N VAL A 163 22.50 -18.39 23.40
CA VAL A 163 21.26 -17.94 22.76
C VAL A 163 21.39 -18.10 21.26
N GLU A 164 20.44 -18.84 20.67
CA GLU A 164 20.29 -18.90 19.22
C GLU A 164 19.41 -17.74 18.76
N ILE A 165 19.85 -17.02 17.74
CA ILE A 165 19.12 -15.90 17.14
C ILE A 165 18.76 -16.27 15.70
N ALA A 166 17.47 -16.19 15.37
CA ALA A 166 16.97 -16.42 14.02
C ALA A 166 16.28 -15.15 13.49
N TYR A 167 16.53 -14.84 12.22
CA TYR A 167 15.84 -13.77 11.50
C TYR A 167 14.81 -14.37 10.55
N CYS A 168 13.56 -14.01 10.76
CA CYS A 168 12.42 -14.57 10.05
C CYS A 168 11.70 -13.46 9.27
N ARG A 169 11.31 -13.76 8.04
CA ARG A 169 10.31 -12.98 7.31
C ARG A 169 8.98 -13.72 7.40
N VAL A 170 7.95 -13.04 7.86
CA VAL A 170 6.62 -13.62 8.03
C VAL A 170 5.63 -12.89 7.13
N LEU A 171 4.96 -13.62 6.24
CA LEU A 171 3.80 -13.11 5.52
C LEU A 171 2.54 -13.39 6.35
N VAL A 172 1.85 -12.33 6.74
CA VAL A 172 0.61 -12.37 7.51
C VAL A 172 -0.54 -11.94 6.61
N THR A 173 -1.48 -12.85 6.37
CA THR A 173 -2.75 -12.51 5.73
C THR A 173 -3.78 -12.22 6.81
N LEU A 174 -4.33 -11.01 6.76
CA LEU A 174 -5.42 -10.55 7.60
C LEU A 174 -6.75 -10.71 6.87
N GLU A 175 -7.78 -11.11 7.60
CA GLU A 175 -9.17 -11.08 7.15
C GLU A 175 -10.06 -10.40 8.19
N ARG A 176 -11.10 -9.70 7.73
CA ARG A 176 -12.12 -9.15 8.62
C ARG A 176 -12.92 -10.27 9.27
N ALA A 177 -12.97 -10.28 10.59
CA ALA A 177 -13.78 -11.18 11.38
C ALA A 177 -14.57 -10.36 12.42
N GLY A 178 -15.88 -10.24 12.21
CA GLY A 178 -16.73 -9.35 13.02
C GLY A 178 -16.32 -7.88 12.84
N SER A 179 -16.03 -7.20 13.94
CA SER A 179 -15.65 -5.78 13.94
C SER A 179 -14.15 -5.51 13.75
N GLY A 180 -13.31 -6.55 13.72
CA GLY A 180 -11.85 -6.40 13.70
C GLY A 180 -11.14 -7.27 12.66
N TRP A 181 -9.83 -7.15 12.63
CA TRP A 181 -8.95 -8.00 11.82
C TRP A 181 -8.49 -9.22 12.62
N LYS A 182 -8.38 -10.35 11.93
CA LYS A 182 -7.78 -11.58 12.44
C LYS A 182 -6.82 -12.18 11.43
N VAL A 183 -5.91 -13.02 11.90
CA VAL A 183 -4.92 -13.70 11.06
C VAL A 183 -5.57 -14.93 10.43
N ALA A 184 -5.73 -14.91 9.11
CA ALA A 184 -6.28 -16.03 8.34
C ALA A 184 -5.18 -16.96 7.80
N ARG A 185 -3.95 -16.45 7.67
CA ARG A 185 -2.79 -17.23 7.22
C ARG A 185 -1.50 -16.61 7.76
N PHE A 186 -0.55 -17.47 8.12
CA PHE A 186 0.74 -17.08 8.68
C PHE A 186 1.84 -17.94 8.07
N VAL A 187 2.72 -17.36 7.26
CA VAL A 187 3.77 -18.10 6.53
C VAL A 187 5.13 -17.59 6.97
N ILE A 188 5.95 -18.50 7.50
CA ILE A 188 7.31 -18.19 7.95
C ILE A 188 8.28 -18.56 6.84
N THR A 189 9.15 -17.62 6.46
CA THR A 189 10.34 -17.87 5.63
C THR A 189 11.59 -17.62 6.48
N PRO A 190 12.38 -18.65 6.81
CA PRO A 190 13.67 -18.46 7.48
C PRO A 190 14.61 -17.70 6.56
N ASN A 191 15.38 -16.75 7.10
CA ASN A 191 16.36 -16.00 6.31
C ASN A 191 17.81 -16.30 6.75
N SER A 192 18.04 -16.56 8.04
CA SER A 192 19.33 -16.98 8.62
C SER A 192 19.21 -17.32 10.11
N THR A 193 20.10 -18.19 10.60
CA THR A 193 20.22 -18.56 12.02
C THR A 193 21.67 -18.36 12.48
N VAL A 194 21.87 -17.77 13.66
CA VAL A 194 23.19 -17.54 14.29
C VAL A 194 23.14 -18.03 15.73
N GLU A 195 24.06 -18.92 16.12
CA GLU A 195 24.23 -19.33 17.52
C GLU A 195 25.30 -18.46 18.20
N ILE A 196 24.96 -17.86 19.35
CA ILE A 196 25.90 -17.03 20.12
C ILE A 196 26.23 -17.74 21.43
N SER A 197 27.47 -18.21 21.55
CA SER A 197 28.00 -18.84 22.76
C SER A 197 28.52 -17.80 23.76
N PRO A 198 28.27 -17.94 25.08
CA PRO A 198 28.72 -17.00 26.11
C PRO A 198 30.24 -16.96 26.31
N ALA A 199 31.02 -17.86 25.69
CA ALA A 199 32.49 -17.83 25.73
C ALA A 199 33.12 -16.74 24.85
N ALA A 200 32.31 -15.93 24.14
CA ALA A 200 32.76 -14.88 23.24
C ALA A 200 32.48 -13.46 23.79
N VAL A 201 32.88 -13.20 25.04
CA VAL A 201 33.03 -11.83 25.55
C VAL A 201 34.41 -11.74 26.21
N PRO A 202 35.36 -10.96 25.67
CA PRO A 202 36.63 -10.69 26.36
C PRO A 202 36.43 -9.85 27.63
#